data_AF-A0AAV5GVU4-F1
#
_entry.id   AF-A0AAV5GVU4-F1
#
_cell.length_a   1.000
_cell.length_b   1.000
_cell.length_c   1.000
_cell.angle_alpha   90.00
_cell.angle_beta   90.00
_cell.angle_gamma   90.00
#
_symmetry.space_group_name_H-M   'P 1'
#
loop_
_entity.id
_entity.type
_entity.pdbx_description
1 polymer ?
#
loop_
_entity_poly.entity_id
_entity_poly.type
_entity_poly.pdbx_seq_one_letter_code
_entity_poly.pdbx_strand_id
1 'polypeptide(L)'
;MKTNKIVHNRALVTSALLAVFFWCIACSYYNTAVSLCSSVGIKWENGGVSPIALSRQQACAKQDGASEQPEVTLWQTHSDQEVRNEHKKSMTADTVVVFGDCRDITSAIMLQGAFPARTDWSGCAVSSGLAFSLWRSVDVCGLPIEMEGGMFYVRGVFEEEEPRLYHQARNESKELLSNMQLTFSGTGTREKAERYLVTADFPGGMILEQPLLEWALTMLFRLPAVVLFFGIVVRILRRGKKLWHYPVLFLLYLPSVLVLSAGLFICMDLPEIPAGFIPTRWSDFAFWSNLAAGYRKNLFAWMSVSSNFRDAKLVLAAFLTVLLSIGASVFTAIAAHLGSIHTFRRMILGCGGYTLLLCLLSLLMAPNRNMTFCKAMYLMPCLWLCADFMFYRQEKRLTFVPDERKDSDDKKIAAQMESQEKTG
;
A
#
# COMPACT_ATOMS: atom_id res chain seq x y z
N MET A 1 -35.42 -1.19 26.93
CA MET A 1 -34.05 -0.76 27.31
C MET A 1 -32.97 -1.86 27.13
N LYS A 2 -33.21 -3.13 27.50
CA LYS A 2 -32.26 -4.24 27.27
C LYS A 2 -32.04 -4.60 25.78
N THR A 3 -33.11 -4.61 24.98
CA THR A 3 -33.06 -4.92 23.53
C THR A 3 -32.20 -3.93 22.75
N ASN A 4 -32.27 -2.64 23.08
CA ASN A 4 -31.50 -1.59 22.42
C ASN A 4 -29.98 -1.71 22.69
N LYS A 5 -29.60 -2.12 23.92
CA LYS A 5 -28.20 -2.42 24.27
C LYS A 5 -27.64 -3.64 23.54
N ILE A 6 -28.46 -4.66 23.31
CA ILE A 6 -28.05 -5.87 22.57
C ILE A 6 -27.82 -5.54 21.09
N VAL A 7 -28.73 -4.77 20.48
CA VAL A 7 -28.60 -4.33 19.08
C VAL A 7 -27.37 -3.45 18.90
N HIS A 8 -27.15 -2.48 19.80
CA HIS A 8 -25.97 -1.61 19.79
C HIS A 8 -24.66 -2.41 19.89
N ASN A 9 -24.57 -3.36 20.83
CA ASN A 9 -23.38 -4.19 20.98
C ASN A 9 -23.13 -5.10 19.78
N ARG A 10 -24.18 -5.66 19.18
CA ARG A 10 -24.06 -6.46 17.96
C ARG A 10 -23.54 -5.61 16.80
N ALA A 11 -24.09 -4.42 16.60
CA ALA A 11 -23.65 -3.49 15.56
C ALA A 11 -22.18 -3.05 15.74
N LEU A 12 -21.75 -2.82 16.99
CA LEU A 12 -20.34 -2.52 17.31
C LEU A 12 -19.42 -3.70 16.94
N VAL A 13 -19.78 -4.92 17.35
CA VAL A 13 -18.96 -6.10 17.07
C VAL A 13 -18.91 -6.39 15.57
N THR A 14 -20.04 -6.33 14.86
CA THR A 14 -20.06 -6.58 13.41
C THR A 14 -19.27 -5.52 12.64
N SER A 15 -19.41 -4.24 12.98
CA SER A 15 -18.61 -3.18 12.34
C SER A 15 -17.13 -3.32 12.62
N ALA A 16 -16.73 -3.67 13.85
CA ALA A 16 -15.33 -3.92 14.18
C ALA A 16 -14.76 -5.11 13.41
N LEU A 17 -15.49 -6.23 13.32
CA LEU A 17 -15.08 -7.41 12.56
C LEU A 17 -14.92 -7.09 11.06
N LEU A 18 -15.89 -6.39 10.47
CA LEU A 18 -15.84 -5.96 9.06
C LEU A 18 -14.67 -5.00 8.79
N ALA A 19 -14.40 -4.08 9.71
CA ALA A 19 -13.26 -3.17 9.60
C ALA A 19 -11.93 -3.94 9.54
N VAL A 20 -11.71 -4.90 10.45
CA VAL A 20 -10.48 -5.71 10.45
C VAL A 20 -10.40 -6.57 9.19
N PHE A 21 -11.49 -7.22 8.82
CA PHE A 21 -11.55 -8.08 7.64
C PHE A 21 -11.19 -7.33 6.36
N PHE A 22 -11.83 -6.18 6.09
CA PHE A 22 -11.52 -5.38 4.90
C PHE A 22 -10.11 -4.81 4.93
N TRP A 23 -9.61 -4.40 6.10
CA TRP A 23 -8.25 -3.88 6.20
C TRP A 23 -7.19 -4.97 5.96
N CYS A 24 -7.43 -6.21 6.42
CA CYS A 24 -6.57 -7.36 6.13
C CYS A 24 -6.55 -7.71 4.64
N ILE A 25 -7.71 -7.73 3.97
CA ILE A 25 -7.74 -7.99 2.53
C ILE A 25 -7.07 -6.84 1.75
N ALA A 26 -7.30 -5.58 2.15
CA ALA A 26 -6.62 -4.42 1.60
C ALA A 26 -5.10 -4.54 1.73
N CYS A 27 -4.60 -4.97 2.89
CA CYS A 27 -3.17 -5.21 3.14
C CYS A 27 -2.55 -6.20 2.15
N SER A 28 -3.27 -7.28 1.83
CA SER A 28 -2.76 -8.23 0.84
C SER A 28 -2.66 -7.63 -0.56
N TYR A 29 -3.71 -6.96 -1.05
CA TYR A 29 -3.65 -6.36 -2.39
C TYR A 29 -2.65 -5.20 -2.44
N TYR A 30 -2.49 -4.48 -1.34
CA TYR A 30 -1.46 -3.46 -1.18
C TYR A 30 -0.06 -4.05 -1.36
N ASN A 31 0.26 -5.16 -0.68
CA ASN A 31 1.57 -5.81 -0.82
C ASN A 31 1.80 -6.30 -2.26
N THR A 32 0.78 -6.84 -2.92
CA THR A 32 0.87 -7.20 -4.34
C THR A 32 1.16 -5.99 -5.21
N ALA A 33 0.44 -4.87 -5.03
CA ALA A 33 0.65 -3.66 -5.81
C ALA A 33 2.04 -3.06 -5.59
N VAL A 34 2.48 -2.92 -4.33
CA VAL A 34 3.79 -2.36 -3.98
C VAL A 34 4.93 -3.24 -4.50
N SER A 35 4.78 -4.57 -4.50
CA SER A 35 5.78 -5.48 -5.07
C SER A 35 6.04 -5.26 -6.56
N LEU A 36 5.11 -4.61 -7.27
CA LEU A 36 5.21 -4.29 -8.69
C LEU A 36 5.64 -2.84 -8.95
N CYS A 37 5.86 -2.04 -7.90
CA CYS A 37 6.13 -0.60 -7.96
C CYS A 37 7.56 -0.18 -7.59
N SER A 38 8.49 -1.12 -7.45
CA SER A 38 9.85 -0.87 -6.96
C SER A 38 10.76 -0.09 -7.92
N SER A 39 10.35 0.10 -9.18
CA SER A 39 11.20 0.64 -10.25
C SER A 39 10.50 1.73 -11.07
N VAL A 40 11.25 2.46 -11.89
CA VAL A 40 10.65 3.36 -12.89
C VAL A 40 10.37 2.57 -14.16
N GLY A 41 9.11 2.53 -14.59
CA GLY A 41 8.70 1.82 -15.79
C GLY A 41 8.74 2.71 -17.01
N ILE A 42 9.27 2.18 -18.11
CA ILE A 42 9.29 2.85 -19.42
C ILE A 42 8.65 1.92 -20.45
N LYS A 43 7.78 2.49 -21.29
CA LYS A 43 7.05 1.75 -22.33
C LYS A 43 7.10 2.50 -23.66
N TRP A 44 7.35 1.77 -24.73
CA TRP A 44 7.29 2.27 -26.09
C TRP A 44 6.08 1.65 -26.81
N GLU A 45 5.26 2.49 -27.45
CA GLU A 45 4.12 2.02 -28.24
C GLU A 45 4.59 1.40 -29.56
N ASN A 46 5.57 2.03 -30.21
CA ASN A 46 6.21 1.56 -31.43
C ASN A 46 7.73 1.58 -31.23
N GLY A 47 8.36 0.40 -31.28
CA GLY A 47 9.81 0.23 -31.09
C GLY A 47 10.19 -0.27 -29.70
N GLY A 48 11.37 0.11 -29.24
CA GLY A 48 11.93 -0.36 -27.99
C GLY A 48 13.44 -0.24 -27.95
N VAL A 49 14.06 -0.91 -26.99
CA VAL A 49 15.52 -1.01 -26.88
C VAL A 49 15.92 -2.46 -27.09
N SER A 50 17.00 -2.68 -27.85
CA SER A 50 17.53 -4.02 -28.06
C SER A 50 18.54 -4.41 -26.97
N PRO A 51 18.63 -5.70 -26.59
CA PRO A 51 19.66 -6.20 -25.67
C PRO A 51 21.09 -5.80 -26.05
N ILE A 52 21.40 -5.79 -27.35
CA ILE A 52 22.73 -5.40 -27.83
C ILE A 52 23.02 -3.91 -27.62
N ALA A 53 22.03 -3.04 -27.83
CA ALA A 53 22.18 -1.61 -27.58
C ALA A 53 22.40 -1.33 -26.09
N LEU A 54 21.62 -1.98 -25.22
CA LEU A 54 21.77 -1.86 -23.77
C LEU A 54 23.11 -2.39 -23.28
N SER A 55 23.54 -3.56 -23.76
CA SER A 55 24.84 -4.16 -23.40
C SER A 55 26.01 -3.24 -23.78
N ARG A 56 25.95 -2.62 -24.97
CA ARG A 56 26.96 -1.67 -25.44
C ARG A 56 26.99 -0.43 -24.55
N GLN A 57 25.84 0.15 -24.25
CA GLN A 57 25.75 1.34 -23.42
C GLN A 57 26.28 1.10 -22.00
N GLN A 58 25.93 -0.03 -21.38
CA GLN A 58 26.43 -0.40 -20.05
C GLN A 58 27.94 -0.68 -20.06
N ALA A 59 28.48 -1.23 -21.16
CA ALA A 59 29.92 -1.43 -21.31
C ALA A 59 30.67 -0.09 -21.41
N CYS A 60 30.18 0.85 -22.24
CA CYS A 60 30.78 2.18 -22.36
C CYS A 60 30.75 2.93 -21.02
N ALA A 61 29.61 2.93 -20.33
CA ALA A 61 29.50 3.65 -19.07
C ALA A 61 30.37 3.09 -17.94
N LYS A 62 30.62 1.77 -17.94
CA LYS A 62 31.60 1.16 -17.03
C LYS A 62 33.03 1.62 -17.32
N GLN A 63 33.38 1.82 -18.60
CA GLN A 63 34.68 2.35 -19.00
C GLN A 63 34.84 3.83 -18.61
N ASP A 64 33.76 4.60 -18.70
CA ASP A 64 33.74 6.02 -18.33
C ASP A 64 33.70 6.26 -16.81
N GLY A 65 33.67 5.19 -16.00
CA GLY A 65 33.66 5.28 -14.53
C GLY A 65 32.36 5.84 -13.95
N ALA A 66 31.25 5.75 -14.68
CA ALA A 66 29.95 6.21 -14.21
C ALA A 66 29.48 5.34 -13.02
N SER A 67 29.63 5.87 -11.80
CA SER A 67 29.40 5.13 -10.55
C SER A 67 27.93 4.92 -10.20
N GLU A 68 26.99 5.60 -10.87
CA GLU A 68 25.55 5.56 -10.55
C GLU A 68 24.71 5.19 -11.78
N GLN A 69 24.90 3.97 -12.30
CA GLN A 69 23.97 3.42 -13.29
C GLN A 69 22.79 2.70 -12.61
N PRO A 70 21.56 2.89 -13.09
CA PRO A 70 20.45 2.06 -12.66
C PRO A 70 20.66 0.61 -13.11
N GLU A 71 20.12 -0.33 -12.34
CA GLU A 71 19.87 -1.66 -12.89
C GLU A 71 18.74 -1.57 -13.91
N VAL A 72 18.93 -2.26 -15.04
CA VAL A 72 18.03 -2.18 -16.19
C VAL A 72 17.57 -3.57 -16.57
N THR A 73 16.26 -3.74 -16.67
CA THR A 73 15.63 -4.94 -17.19
C THR A 73 14.72 -4.59 -18.36
N LEU A 74 15.01 -5.16 -19.53
CA LEU A 74 14.16 -5.04 -20.73
C LEU A 74 13.24 -6.26 -20.82
N TRP A 75 12.03 -6.07 -21.37
CA TRP A 75 11.14 -7.20 -21.62
C TRP A 75 10.05 -6.93 -22.67
N GLN A 76 9.53 -8.02 -23.22
CA GLN A 76 8.43 -8.05 -24.17
C GLN A 76 7.55 -9.25 -23.85
N THR A 77 6.23 -9.07 -23.99
CA THR A 77 5.28 -10.17 -23.98
C THR A 77 4.83 -10.46 -25.40
N HIS A 78 4.93 -11.72 -25.80
CA HIS A 78 4.38 -12.26 -27.02
C HIS A 78 3.21 -13.19 -26.64
N SER A 79 1.99 -12.75 -26.90
CA SER A 79 0.79 -13.50 -26.54
C SER A 79 0.46 -14.59 -27.57
N ASP A 80 -0.30 -15.59 -27.10
CA ASP A 80 -0.83 -16.69 -27.91
C ASP A 80 0.24 -17.49 -28.67
N GLN A 81 1.44 -17.63 -28.10
CA GLN A 81 2.48 -18.46 -28.69
C GLN A 81 2.22 -19.94 -28.43
N GLU A 82 2.38 -20.76 -29.48
CA GLU A 82 2.30 -22.20 -29.35
C GLU A 82 3.58 -22.73 -28.71
N VAL A 83 3.43 -23.38 -27.55
CA VAL A 83 4.49 -24.11 -26.86
C VAL A 83 4.18 -25.60 -26.84
N ARG A 84 5.20 -26.44 -27.03
CA ARG A 84 5.03 -27.90 -27.11
C ARG A 84 5.96 -28.62 -26.15
N ASN A 85 5.50 -29.74 -25.62
CA ASN A 85 6.36 -30.64 -24.84
C ASN A 85 7.02 -31.72 -25.72
N GLU A 86 7.86 -32.56 -25.11
CA GLU A 86 8.55 -33.69 -25.74
C GLU A 86 7.61 -34.71 -26.40
N HIS A 87 6.36 -34.77 -25.95
CA HIS A 87 5.31 -35.65 -26.47
C HIS A 87 4.44 -34.98 -27.54
N LYS A 88 4.86 -33.82 -28.08
CA LYS A 88 4.14 -33.02 -29.09
C LYS A 88 2.76 -32.54 -28.63
N LYS A 89 2.51 -32.54 -27.33
CA LYS A 89 1.33 -31.90 -26.77
C LYS A 89 1.58 -30.40 -26.76
N SER A 90 0.65 -29.64 -27.34
CA SER A 90 0.76 -28.20 -27.48
C SER A 90 -0.24 -27.46 -26.61
N MET A 91 0.11 -26.23 -26.27
CA MET A 91 -0.74 -25.24 -25.60
C MET A 91 -0.34 -23.85 -26.07
N THR A 92 -1.29 -22.92 -26.10
CA THR A 92 -1.02 -21.50 -26.27
C THR A 92 -0.64 -20.87 -24.92
N ALA A 93 0.42 -20.09 -24.89
CA ALA A 93 0.89 -19.40 -23.68
C ALA A 93 1.41 -18.01 -24.00
N ASP A 94 1.42 -17.14 -22.99
CA ASP A 94 2.14 -15.87 -23.04
C ASP A 94 3.63 -16.13 -22.84
N THR A 95 4.45 -15.80 -23.83
CA THR A 95 5.90 -15.86 -23.74
C THR A 95 6.46 -14.50 -23.35
N VAL A 96 7.21 -14.44 -22.26
CA VAL A 96 7.87 -13.23 -21.79
C VAL A 96 9.37 -13.35 -22.05
N VAL A 97 9.83 -12.60 -23.04
CA VAL A 97 11.26 -12.42 -23.33
C VAL A 97 11.80 -11.39 -22.36
N VAL A 98 12.84 -11.73 -21.60
CA VAL A 98 13.46 -10.85 -20.61
C VAL A 98 14.93 -10.66 -20.92
N PHE A 99 15.46 -9.46 -20.72
CA PHE A 99 16.90 -9.20 -20.68
C PHE A 99 17.20 -8.44 -19.40
N GLY A 100 17.59 -9.17 -18.36
CA GLY A 100 17.76 -8.65 -17.01
C GLY A 100 17.25 -9.61 -15.95
N ASP A 101 16.84 -9.08 -14.79
CA ASP A 101 16.27 -9.88 -13.72
C ASP A 101 14.74 -10.03 -13.90
N CYS A 102 14.26 -11.28 -14.03
CA CYS A 102 12.83 -11.56 -14.11
C CYS A 102 12.05 -11.03 -12.89
N ARG A 103 12.70 -10.91 -11.72
CA ARG A 103 12.07 -10.38 -10.50
C ARG A 103 11.72 -8.90 -10.57
N ASP A 104 12.28 -8.13 -11.51
CA ASP A 104 11.88 -6.74 -11.76
C ASP A 104 10.53 -6.64 -12.50
N ILE A 105 10.05 -7.76 -13.03
CA ILE A 105 8.82 -7.83 -13.84
C ILE A 105 7.70 -8.53 -13.08
N THR A 106 8.03 -9.58 -12.33
CA THR A 106 7.05 -10.40 -11.62
C THR A 106 7.46 -10.68 -10.17
N SER A 107 6.47 -10.68 -9.29
CA SER A 107 6.58 -11.09 -7.89
C SER A 107 5.99 -12.48 -7.63
N ALA A 108 5.80 -13.31 -8.68
CA ALA A 108 5.29 -14.66 -8.56
C ALA A 108 6.19 -15.53 -7.67
N ILE A 109 5.56 -16.38 -6.85
CA ILE A 109 6.26 -17.29 -5.94
C ILE A 109 6.78 -18.48 -6.76
N MET A 110 8.05 -18.85 -6.57
CA MET A 110 8.59 -20.07 -7.15
C MET A 110 8.10 -21.27 -6.34
N LEU A 111 7.36 -22.19 -6.97
CA LEU A 111 6.99 -23.47 -6.38
C LEU A 111 8.17 -24.45 -6.44
N GLN A 112 8.94 -24.39 -7.53
CA GLN A 112 10.13 -25.21 -7.74
C GLN A 112 11.19 -24.44 -8.53
N GLY A 113 12.46 -24.74 -8.29
CA GLY A 113 13.57 -24.17 -9.06
C GLY A 113 13.66 -22.64 -8.97
N ALA A 114 14.10 -22.00 -10.06
CA ALA A 114 14.26 -20.55 -10.14
C ALA A 114 13.92 -20.02 -11.54
N PHE A 115 13.75 -18.70 -11.64
CA PHE A 115 13.77 -18.01 -12.94
C PHE A 115 15.13 -18.21 -13.64
N PRO A 116 15.17 -18.22 -14.98
CA PRO A 116 16.41 -18.36 -15.73
C PRO A 116 17.37 -17.20 -15.41
N ALA A 117 18.61 -17.54 -15.06
CA ALA A 117 19.67 -16.56 -14.80
C ALA A 117 19.99 -15.74 -16.05
N ARG A 118 20.54 -14.53 -15.90
CA ARG A 118 20.84 -13.58 -17.01
C ARG A 118 21.66 -14.18 -18.16
N THR A 119 22.44 -15.24 -17.91
CA THR A 119 23.28 -15.93 -18.89
C THR A 119 22.69 -17.25 -19.41
N ASP A 120 21.53 -17.66 -18.93
CA ASP A 120 20.88 -18.91 -19.33
C ASP A 120 19.89 -18.71 -20.48
N TRP A 121 20.40 -18.74 -21.71
CA TRP A 121 19.61 -18.60 -22.94
C TRP A 121 18.87 -19.87 -23.35
N SER A 122 19.14 -21.00 -22.68
CA SER A 122 18.51 -22.29 -22.93
C SER A 122 17.43 -22.63 -21.92
N GLY A 123 17.36 -21.89 -20.81
CA GLY A 123 16.43 -22.11 -19.72
C GLY A 123 15.16 -21.29 -19.86
N CYS A 124 14.08 -21.83 -19.33
CA CYS A 124 12.83 -21.10 -19.15
C CYS A 124 12.22 -21.38 -17.78
N ALA A 125 11.40 -20.47 -17.26
CA ALA A 125 10.51 -20.75 -16.14
C ALA A 125 9.06 -20.77 -16.64
N VAL A 126 8.24 -21.70 -16.15
CA VAL A 126 6.86 -21.89 -16.61
C VAL A 126 5.87 -21.71 -15.46
N SER A 127 4.66 -21.25 -15.76
CA SER A 127 3.61 -21.15 -14.77
C SER A 127 3.10 -22.53 -14.36
N SER A 128 2.57 -22.65 -13.14
CA SER A 128 1.92 -23.87 -12.66
C SER A 128 0.77 -24.32 -13.57
N GLY A 129 0.00 -23.37 -14.13
CA GLY A 129 -1.07 -23.66 -15.08
C GLY A 129 -0.58 -24.21 -16.40
N LEU A 130 0.53 -23.66 -16.93
CA LEU A 130 1.17 -24.19 -18.14
C LEU A 130 1.76 -25.59 -17.90
N ALA A 131 2.47 -25.76 -16.78
CA ALA A 131 3.09 -27.03 -16.41
C ALA A 131 2.05 -28.15 -16.28
N PHE A 132 0.96 -27.89 -15.55
CA PHE A 132 -0.13 -28.85 -15.40
C PHE A 132 -0.84 -29.13 -16.74
N SER A 133 -0.99 -28.12 -17.59
CA SER A 133 -1.66 -28.31 -18.88
C SER A 133 -0.84 -29.17 -19.83
N LEU A 134 0.49 -29.00 -19.89
CA LEU A 134 1.39 -29.79 -20.73
C LEU A 134 1.68 -31.17 -20.12
N TRP A 135 2.17 -31.24 -18.89
CA TRP A 135 2.67 -32.48 -18.27
C TRP A 135 1.76 -33.11 -17.21
N ARG A 136 0.64 -32.47 -16.85
CA ARG A 136 -0.24 -32.89 -15.73
C ARG A 136 0.49 -32.94 -14.38
N SER A 137 1.61 -32.24 -14.27
CA SER A 137 2.46 -32.16 -13.08
C SER A 137 3.05 -30.75 -12.95
N VAL A 138 3.41 -30.37 -11.73
CA VAL A 138 4.23 -29.18 -11.44
C VAL A 138 5.71 -29.53 -11.22
N ASP A 139 6.02 -30.82 -11.10
CA ASP A 139 7.39 -31.33 -11.07
C ASP A 139 7.86 -31.62 -12.50
N VAL A 140 8.30 -30.54 -13.16
CA VAL A 140 8.67 -30.55 -14.59
C VAL A 140 10.05 -29.91 -14.82
N CYS A 141 10.79 -29.64 -13.75
CA CYS A 141 12.14 -29.07 -13.87
C CYS A 141 13.06 -30.01 -14.66
N GLY A 142 13.80 -29.45 -15.62
CA GLY A 142 14.68 -30.19 -16.52
C GLY A 142 14.00 -30.75 -17.78
N LEU A 143 12.67 -30.74 -17.86
CA LEU A 143 11.96 -31.18 -19.06
C LEU A 143 12.11 -30.16 -20.21
N PRO A 144 12.18 -30.63 -21.47
CA PRO A 144 12.32 -29.76 -22.62
C PRO A 144 10.96 -29.18 -23.06
N ILE A 145 10.98 -27.96 -23.55
CA ILE A 145 9.83 -27.29 -24.16
C ILE A 145 10.26 -26.64 -25.48
N GLU A 146 9.47 -26.85 -26.53
CA GLU A 146 9.67 -26.28 -27.86
C GLU A 146 8.82 -25.02 -28.02
N MET A 147 9.43 -23.93 -28.48
CA MET A 147 8.79 -22.63 -28.68
C MET A 147 9.49 -21.89 -29.82
N GLU A 148 8.73 -21.33 -30.76
CA GLU A 148 9.26 -20.63 -31.96
C GLU A 148 10.30 -21.46 -32.76
N GLY A 149 10.21 -22.79 -32.71
CA GLY A 149 11.18 -23.71 -33.34
C GLY A 149 12.52 -23.84 -32.60
N GLY A 150 12.65 -23.23 -31.42
CA GLY A 150 13.77 -23.40 -30.49
C GLY A 150 13.43 -24.35 -29.33
N MET A 151 14.44 -25.06 -28.84
CA MET A 151 14.32 -25.95 -27.67
C MET A 151 14.85 -25.27 -26.41
N PHE A 152 14.02 -25.24 -25.37
CA PHE A 152 14.34 -24.71 -24.03
C PHE A 152 14.15 -25.78 -22.96
N TYR A 153 14.70 -25.55 -21.77
CA TYR A 153 14.61 -26.47 -20.62
C TYR A 153 14.05 -25.75 -19.40
N VAL A 154 13.08 -26.39 -18.73
CA VAL A 154 12.45 -25.80 -17.55
C VAL A 154 13.45 -25.72 -16.39
N ARG A 155 13.69 -24.51 -15.87
CA ARG A 155 14.54 -24.23 -14.70
C ARG A 155 13.74 -24.07 -13.41
N GLY A 156 12.46 -23.77 -13.53
CA GLY A 156 11.58 -23.58 -12.39
C GLY A 156 10.12 -23.44 -12.79
N VAL A 157 9.26 -23.62 -11.81
CA VAL A 157 7.81 -23.48 -11.93
C VAL A 157 7.34 -22.42 -10.94
N PHE A 158 6.68 -21.38 -11.43
CA PHE A 158 6.13 -20.30 -10.60
C PHE A 158 4.62 -20.41 -10.46
N GLU A 159 4.09 -19.92 -9.34
CA GLU A 159 2.67 -19.95 -9.02
C GLU A 159 1.91 -18.93 -9.85
N GLU A 160 1.21 -19.43 -10.87
CA GLU A 160 0.28 -18.69 -11.71
C GLU A 160 -0.61 -19.67 -12.49
N GLU A 161 -1.93 -19.42 -12.52
CA GLU A 161 -2.88 -20.26 -13.24
C GLU A 161 -2.86 -19.98 -14.75
N GLU A 162 -2.59 -18.73 -15.14
CA GLU A 162 -2.49 -18.33 -16.55
C GLU A 162 -1.27 -19.01 -17.20
N PRO A 163 -1.40 -19.61 -18.41
CA PRO A 163 -0.28 -20.21 -19.11
C PRO A 163 0.75 -19.14 -19.51
N ARG A 164 1.91 -19.13 -18.83
CA ARG A 164 2.98 -18.14 -19.05
C ARG A 164 4.35 -18.78 -18.97
N LEU A 165 5.27 -18.28 -19.77
CA LEU A 165 6.67 -18.72 -19.83
C LEU A 165 7.61 -17.52 -19.80
N TYR A 166 8.70 -17.59 -19.05
CA TYR A 166 9.78 -16.59 -19.05
C TYR A 166 11.06 -17.21 -19.60
N HIS A 167 11.75 -16.52 -20.50
CA HIS A 167 13.09 -16.89 -20.96
C HIS A 167 13.97 -15.66 -21.21
N GLN A 168 15.28 -15.86 -21.25
CA GLN A 168 16.24 -14.76 -21.47
C GLN A 168 16.47 -14.49 -22.96
N ALA A 169 16.55 -13.21 -23.32
CA ALA A 169 17.04 -12.75 -24.60
C ALA A 169 18.56 -12.91 -24.67
N ARG A 170 19.10 -13.13 -25.86
CA ARG A 170 20.55 -13.13 -26.09
C ARG A 170 21.11 -11.71 -26.05
N ASN A 171 22.31 -11.56 -25.51
CA ASN A 171 23.00 -10.26 -25.43
C ASN A 171 23.17 -9.60 -26.82
N GLU A 172 23.36 -10.41 -27.86
CA GLU A 172 23.56 -9.94 -29.24
C GLU A 172 22.24 -9.75 -30.02
N SER A 173 21.09 -9.96 -29.36
CA SER A 173 19.79 -9.81 -30.01
C SER A 173 19.56 -8.37 -30.46
N LYS A 174 19.08 -8.23 -31.69
CA LYS A 174 18.62 -6.96 -32.28
C LYS A 174 17.10 -6.77 -32.12
N GLU A 175 16.40 -7.74 -31.56
CA GLU A 175 14.98 -7.63 -31.27
C GLU A 175 14.74 -6.45 -30.33
N LEU A 176 13.75 -5.62 -30.65
CA LEU A 176 13.38 -4.46 -29.85
C LEU A 176 12.38 -4.90 -28.79
N LEU A 177 12.73 -4.66 -27.52
CA LEU A 177 11.85 -4.93 -26.38
C LEU A 177 11.16 -3.62 -25.97
N SER A 178 9.82 -3.63 -25.94
CA SER A 178 8.99 -2.42 -25.76
C SER A 178 8.84 -1.96 -24.32
N ASN A 179 9.36 -2.71 -23.34
CA ASN A 179 9.28 -2.36 -21.93
C ASN A 179 10.67 -2.35 -21.29
N MET A 180 10.91 -1.38 -20.42
CA MET A 180 12.13 -1.24 -19.63
C MET A 180 11.75 -0.91 -18.19
N GLN A 181 12.48 -1.51 -17.25
CA GLN A 181 12.43 -1.18 -15.83
C GLN A 181 13.79 -0.65 -15.39
N LEU A 182 13.77 0.50 -14.74
CA LEU A 182 14.95 1.16 -14.19
C LEU A 182 14.90 1.17 -12.66
N THR A 183 15.88 0.52 -12.04
CA THR A 183 16.03 0.48 -10.58
C THR A 183 17.24 1.31 -10.19
N PHE A 184 16.99 2.45 -9.52
CA PHE A 184 18.04 3.37 -9.09
C PHE A 184 18.48 3.07 -7.64
N SER A 185 19.73 3.40 -7.30
CA SER A 185 20.17 3.52 -5.92
C SER A 185 19.48 4.73 -5.26
N GLY A 186 18.37 4.48 -4.57
CA GLY A 186 17.50 5.50 -3.95
C GLY A 186 16.21 5.76 -4.74
N THR A 187 15.49 6.84 -4.44
CA THR A 187 14.21 7.12 -5.11
C THR A 187 14.43 7.40 -6.60
N GLY A 188 13.88 6.53 -7.45
CA GLY A 188 13.78 6.75 -8.89
C GLY A 188 12.76 7.85 -9.18
N THR A 189 13.15 8.84 -9.98
CA THR A 189 12.24 9.90 -10.45
C THR A 189 12.18 9.90 -11.96
N ARG A 190 11.11 10.47 -12.52
CA ARG A 190 10.97 10.63 -13.96
C ARG A 190 12.14 11.39 -14.56
N GLU A 191 12.62 12.44 -13.90
CA GLU A 191 13.74 13.24 -14.42
C GLU A 191 15.02 12.41 -14.50
N LYS A 192 15.26 11.49 -13.55
CA LYS A 192 16.40 10.57 -13.60
C LYS A 192 16.27 9.59 -14.77
N ALA A 193 15.07 9.06 -14.99
CA ALA A 193 14.79 8.17 -16.11
C ALA A 193 14.93 8.88 -17.47
N GLU A 194 14.41 10.11 -17.61
CA GLU A 194 14.56 10.92 -18.82
C GLU A 194 16.04 11.24 -19.11
N ARG A 195 16.80 11.65 -18.09
CA ARG A 195 18.25 11.89 -18.22
C ARG A 195 18.99 10.63 -18.64
N TYR A 196 18.63 9.48 -18.07
CA TYR A 196 19.22 8.21 -18.44
C TYR A 196 18.96 7.88 -19.92
N LEU A 197 17.70 7.99 -20.38
CA LEU A 197 17.36 7.73 -21.79
C LEU A 197 18.13 8.64 -22.74
N VAL A 198 18.21 9.94 -22.44
CA VAL A 198 18.93 10.92 -23.28
C VAL A 198 20.44 10.63 -23.30
N THR A 199 21.04 10.33 -22.13
CA THR A 199 22.47 10.03 -22.04
C THR A 199 22.83 8.72 -22.74
N ALA A 200 21.92 7.75 -22.71
CA ALA A 200 22.07 6.46 -23.35
C ALA A 200 21.73 6.48 -24.86
N ASP A 201 21.29 7.62 -25.40
CA ASP A 201 20.79 7.76 -26.77
C ASP A 201 19.67 6.75 -27.10
N PHE A 202 18.81 6.48 -26.12
CA PHE A 202 17.64 5.62 -26.28
C PHE A 202 16.40 6.44 -26.68
N PRO A 203 15.47 5.83 -27.44
CA PRO A 203 14.24 6.51 -27.82
C PRO A 203 13.46 6.96 -26.60
N GLY A 204 12.87 8.16 -26.67
CA GLY A 204 11.94 8.63 -25.64
C GLY A 204 10.77 7.66 -25.51
N GLY A 205 10.52 7.19 -24.29
CA GLY A 205 9.39 6.31 -23.96
C GLY A 205 8.39 7.02 -23.06
N MET A 206 7.22 6.43 -22.91
CA MET A 206 6.28 6.84 -21.87
C MET A 206 6.81 6.34 -20.53
N ILE A 207 6.88 7.23 -19.53
CA ILE A 207 7.49 6.96 -18.23
C ILE A 207 6.42 6.96 -17.15
N LEU A 208 6.36 5.89 -16.37
CA LEU A 208 5.51 5.76 -15.19
C LEU A 208 6.36 5.72 -13.92
N GLU A 209 6.16 6.71 -13.06
CA GLU A 209 6.76 6.78 -11.73
C GLU A 209 6.02 5.85 -10.78
N GLN A 210 6.44 4.58 -10.73
CA GLN A 210 5.83 3.61 -9.82
C GLN A 210 6.08 3.90 -8.33
N PRO A 211 7.22 4.51 -7.90
CA PRO A 211 7.39 4.94 -6.51
C PRO A 211 6.34 5.97 -6.06
N LEU A 212 5.83 6.81 -6.98
CA LEU A 212 4.74 7.74 -6.68
C LEU A 212 3.42 6.99 -6.46
N LEU A 213 3.17 5.95 -7.26
CA LEU A 213 2.02 5.07 -7.08
C LEU A 213 2.10 4.32 -5.73
N GLU A 214 3.27 3.80 -5.39
CA GLU A 214 3.53 3.16 -4.09
C GLU A 214 3.23 4.11 -2.93
N TRP A 215 3.74 5.34 -2.98
CA TRP A 215 3.48 6.34 -1.94
C TRP A 215 1.99 6.64 -1.80
N ALA A 216 1.29 6.87 -2.92
CA ALA A 216 -0.15 7.14 -2.92
C ALA A 216 -0.96 5.96 -2.36
N LEU A 217 -0.63 4.73 -2.77
CA LEU A 217 -1.25 3.52 -2.25
C LEU A 217 -0.96 3.33 -0.75
N THR A 218 0.24 3.67 -0.29
CA THR A 218 0.62 3.62 1.13
C THR A 218 -0.26 4.53 1.97
N MET A 219 -0.52 5.75 1.50
CA MET A 219 -1.39 6.70 2.18
C MET A 219 -2.85 6.23 2.17
N LEU A 220 -3.34 5.72 1.03
CA LEU A 220 -4.71 5.23 0.88
C LEU A 220 -4.97 3.97 1.74
N PHE A 221 -4.01 3.06 1.80
CA PHE A 221 -4.06 1.87 2.65
C PHE A 221 -4.17 2.22 4.14
N ARG A 222 -3.57 3.34 4.56
CA ARG A 222 -3.58 3.81 5.96
C ARG A 222 -4.80 4.65 6.31
N LEU A 223 -5.75 4.86 5.41
CA LEU A 223 -6.96 5.65 5.68
C LEU A 223 -7.71 5.24 6.97
N PRO A 224 -7.91 3.94 7.30
CA PRO A 224 -8.60 3.58 8.54
C PRO A 224 -7.85 4.08 9.78
N ALA A 225 -6.53 4.04 9.73
CA ALA A 225 -5.66 4.54 10.79
C ALA A 225 -5.68 6.07 10.87
N VAL A 226 -5.70 6.76 9.72
CA VAL A 226 -5.85 8.22 9.64
C VAL A 226 -7.18 8.71 10.23
N VAL A 227 -8.28 7.97 10.01
CA VAL A 227 -9.58 8.26 10.64
C VAL A 227 -9.49 8.21 12.16
N LEU A 228 -8.84 7.19 12.72
CA LEU A 228 -8.61 7.08 14.17
C LEU A 228 -7.71 8.20 14.68
N PHE A 229 -6.64 8.54 13.95
CA PHE A 229 -5.74 9.64 14.26
C PHE A 229 -6.50 10.95 14.42
N PHE A 230 -7.25 11.36 13.39
CA PHE A 230 -8.02 12.60 13.43
C PHE A 230 -9.11 12.57 14.50
N GLY A 231 -9.75 11.41 14.72
CA GLY A 231 -10.73 11.27 15.79
C GLY A 231 -10.12 11.49 17.18
N ILE A 232 -8.89 11.01 17.44
CA ILE A 232 -8.17 11.26 18.70
C ILE A 232 -7.81 12.75 18.81
N VAL A 233 -7.24 13.34 17.76
CA VAL A 233 -6.87 14.78 17.74
C VAL A 233 -8.10 15.67 17.99
N VAL A 234 -9.22 15.41 17.32
CA VAL A 234 -10.48 16.15 17.51
C VAL A 234 -10.97 16.02 18.96
N ARG A 235 -10.89 14.84 19.57
CA ARG A 235 -11.24 14.63 20.98
C ARG A 235 -10.30 15.42 21.92
N ILE A 236 -9.00 15.44 21.61
CA ILE A 236 -8.00 16.23 22.35
C ILE A 236 -8.36 17.73 22.30
N LEU A 237 -8.54 18.27 21.09
CA LEU A 237 -8.80 19.70 20.87
C LEU A 237 -10.12 20.15 21.49
N ARG A 238 -11.21 19.39 21.31
CA ARG A 238 -12.52 19.70 21.90
C ARG A 238 -12.43 19.77 23.44
N ARG A 239 -11.70 18.84 24.04
CA ARG A 239 -11.53 18.79 25.50
C ARG A 239 -10.58 19.87 26.01
N GLY A 240 -9.48 20.12 25.31
CA GLY A 240 -8.57 21.23 25.60
C GLY A 240 -9.30 22.58 25.59
N LYS A 241 -10.16 22.82 24.60
CA LYS A 241 -11.00 24.03 24.53
C LYS A 241 -11.95 24.16 25.74
N LYS A 242 -12.56 23.06 26.20
CA LYS A 242 -13.42 23.05 27.38
C LYS A 242 -12.65 23.36 28.67
N LEU A 243 -11.42 22.86 28.77
CA LEU A 243 -10.55 23.01 29.94
C LEU A 243 -9.74 24.31 29.95
N TRP A 244 -9.71 25.05 28.85
CA TRP A 244 -8.94 26.29 28.69
C TRP A 244 -9.20 27.33 29.79
N HIS A 245 -10.44 27.40 30.29
CA HIS A 245 -10.85 28.33 31.33
C HIS A 245 -10.46 27.89 32.75
N TYR A 246 -9.95 26.67 32.94
CA TYR A 246 -9.65 26.07 34.24
C TYR A 246 -8.17 25.65 34.32
N PRO A 247 -7.26 26.53 34.76
CA PRO A 247 -5.81 26.32 34.59
C PRO A 247 -5.28 25.07 35.30
N VAL A 248 -5.81 24.73 36.48
CA VAL A 248 -5.38 23.54 37.24
C VAL A 248 -5.84 22.24 36.55
N LEU A 249 -7.07 22.20 36.04
CA LEU A 249 -7.59 21.04 35.30
C LEU A 249 -6.90 20.89 33.94
N PHE A 250 -6.54 22.01 33.31
CA PHE A 250 -5.74 22.02 32.09
C PHE A 250 -4.32 21.47 32.33
N LEU A 251 -3.65 21.88 33.41
CA LEU A 251 -2.33 21.37 33.77
C LEU A 251 -2.34 19.85 34.00
N LEU A 252 -3.37 19.33 34.68
CA LEU A 252 -3.53 17.88 34.90
C LEU A 252 -3.87 17.11 33.61
N TYR A 253 -4.40 17.79 32.60
CA TYR A 253 -4.73 17.21 31.30
C TYR A 253 -3.52 17.08 30.36
N LEU A 254 -2.55 18.01 30.45
CA LEU A 254 -1.37 18.06 29.58
C LEU A 254 -0.55 16.75 29.51
N PRO A 255 -0.24 16.03 30.61
CA PRO A 255 0.51 14.78 30.53
C PRO A 255 -0.19 13.72 29.66
N SER A 256 -1.51 13.65 29.71
CA SER A 256 -2.27 12.70 28.87
C SER A 256 -2.26 13.10 27.39
N VAL A 257 -2.25 14.41 27.09
CA VAL A 257 -2.05 14.91 25.72
C VAL A 257 -0.67 14.53 25.22
N LEU A 258 0.38 14.70 26.04
CA LEU A 258 1.74 14.33 25.67
C LEU A 258 1.86 12.83 25.38
N VAL A 259 1.33 11.96 26.25
CA VAL A 259 1.33 10.50 26.03
C VAL A 259 0.57 10.12 24.76
N LEU A 260 -0.62 10.69 24.53
CA LEU A 260 -1.38 10.43 23.31
C LEU A 260 -0.66 10.95 22.06
N SER A 261 -0.05 12.13 22.11
CA SER A 261 0.69 12.70 20.99
C SER A 261 1.93 11.88 20.64
N ALA A 262 2.68 11.41 21.63
CA ALA A 262 3.80 10.50 21.43
C ALA A 262 3.34 9.16 20.83
N GLY A 263 2.22 8.61 21.33
CA GLY A 263 1.61 7.42 20.76
C GLY A 263 1.22 7.61 19.29
N LEU A 264 0.55 8.72 18.96
CA LEU A 264 0.15 9.04 17.58
C LEU A 264 1.36 9.15 16.64
N PHE A 265 2.44 9.79 17.10
CA PHE A 265 3.68 9.92 16.33
C PHE A 265 4.31 8.54 16.04
N ILE A 266 4.39 7.66 17.05
CA ILE A 266 4.96 6.32 16.91
C ILE A 266 4.10 5.40 16.02
N CYS A 267 2.78 5.60 16.00
CA CYS A 267 1.87 4.68 15.31
C CYS A 267 1.72 4.91 13.80
N MET A 268 1.94 6.14 13.31
CA MET A 268 1.63 6.52 11.93
C MET A 268 2.74 6.22 10.90
N ASP A 269 4.01 6.17 11.33
CA ASP A 269 5.20 5.86 10.50
C ASP A 269 5.08 6.37 9.05
N LEU A 270 4.74 7.65 8.86
CA LEU A 270 4.38 8.21 7.55
C LEU A 270 5.50 7.98 6.52
N PRO A 271 5.17 7.55 5.28
CA PRO A 271 6.18 7.36 4.25
C PRO A 271 6.86 8.69 3.92
N GLU A 272 8.16 8.63 3.62
CA GLU A 272 8.89 9.79 3.11
C GLU A 272 8.24 10.32 1.84
N ILE A 273 8.10 11.65 1.75
CA ILE A 273 7.47 12.30 0.60
C ILE A 273 8.46 12.25 -0.57
N PRO A 274 8.09 11.69 -1.74
CA PRO A 274 8.95 11.69 -2.90
C PRO A 274 9.36 13.13 -3.27
N ALA A 275 10.61 13.34 -3.67
CA ALA A 275 11.15 14.67 -3.96
C ALA A 275 10.32 15.43 -5.02
N GLY A 276 9.77 14.72 -6.02
CA GLY A 276 8.89 15.31 -7.05
C GLY A 276 7.52 15.78 -6.53
N PHE A 277 7.17 15.48 -5.28
CA PHE A 277 5.91 15.87 -4.63
C PHE A 277 6.08 17.06 -3.68
N ILE A 278 7.30 17.62 -3.55
CA ILE A 278 7.57 18.76 -2.67
C ILE A 278 7.35 20.05 -3.48
N PRO A 279 6.22 20.76 -3.29
CA PRO A 279 6.04 22.04 -3.95
C PRO A 279 7.01 23.07 -3.37
N THR A 280 7.32 24.10 -4.15
CA THR A 280 8.02 25.29 -3.65
C THR A 280 7.21 25.99 -2.54
N ARG A 281 5.88 25.88 -2.59
CA ARG A 281 4.93 26.33 -1.55
C ARG A 281 3.76 25.35 -1.43
N TRP A 282 3.43 24.93 -0.21
CA TRP A 282 2.28 24.05 0.05
C TRP A 282 0.93 24.63 -0.41
N SER A 283 0.83 25.96 -0.48
CA SER A 283 -0.34 26.69 -0.95
C SER A 283 -0.42 26.85 -2.47
N ASP A 284 0.49 26.26 -3.25
CA ASP A 284 0.46 26.34 -4.71
C ASP A 284 -0.58 25.36 -5.28
N PHE A 285 -1.83 25.82 -5.36
CA PHE A 285 -2.93 25.03 -5.93
C PHE A 285 -2.74 24.73 -7.42
N ALA A 286 -2.00 25.57 -8.15
CA ALA A 286 -1.71 25.33 -9.57
C ALA A 286 -0.74 24.15 -9.72
N PHE A 287 0.28 24.07 -8.87
CA PHE A 287 1.15 22.90 -8.78
C PHE A 287 0.36 21.61 -8.57
N TRP A 288 -0.53 21.57 -7.56
CA TRP A 288 -1.35 20.37 -7.27
C TRP A 288 -2.25 19.97 -8.45
N SER A 289 -2.89 20.95 -9.09
CA SER A 289 -3.74 20.72 -10.26
C SER A 289 -2.94 20.15 -11.43
N ASN A 290 -1.76 20.72 -11.72
CA ASN A 290 -0.89 20.29 -12.81
C ASN A 290 -0.30 18.90 -12.55
N LEU A 291 0.14 18.62 -11.32
CA LEU A 291 0.66 17.32 -10.92
C LEU A 291 -0.40 16.22 -11.09
N ALA A 292 -1.61 16.46 -10.58
CA ALA A 292 -2.72 15.52 -10.71
C ALA A 292 -3.13 15.31 -12.17
N ALA A 293 -3.23 16.39 -12.95
CA ALA A 293 -3.58 16.31 -14.37
C ALA A 293 -2.51 15.58 -15.19
N GLY A 294 -1.23 15.85 -14.93
CA GLY A 294 -0.09 15.19 -15.57
C GLY A 294 -0.05 13.71 -15.26
N TYR A 295 -0.15 13.34 -13.98
CA TYR A 295 -0.15 11.95 -13.56
C TYR A 295 -1.34 11.17 -14.14
N ARG A 296 -2.55 11.76 -14.12
CA ARG A 296 -3.74 11.15 -14.71
C ARG A 296 -3.58 10.91 -16.21
N LYS A 297 -3.05 11.89 -16.96
CA LYS A 297 -2.79 11.75 -18.40
C LYS A 297 -1.78 10.65 -18.68
N ASN A 298 -0.68 10.62 -17.93
CA ASN A 298 0.37 9.60 -18.07
C ASN A 298 -0.17 8.21 -17.74
N LEU A 299 -0.94 8.06 -16.67
CA LEU A 299 -1.55 6.78 -16.29
C LEU A 299 -2.55 6.30 -17.34
N PHE A 300 -3.39 7.21 -17.86
CA PHE A 300 -4.35 6.88 -18.90
C PHE A 300 -3.66 6.45 -20.20
N ALA A 301 -2.62 7.17 -20.61
CA ALA A 301 -1.79 6.79 -21.75
C ALA A 301 -1.10 5.44 -21.50
N TRP A 302 -0.57 5.20 -20.29
CA TRP A 302 0.04 3.91 -19.88
C TRP A 302 -0.91 2.74 -20.01
N MET A 303 -2.17 2.91 -19.58
CA MET A 303 -3.20 1.88 -19.73
C MET A 303 -3.69 1.71 -21.16
N SER A 304 -3.57 2.74 -22.01
CA SER A 304 -4.02 2.70 -23.39
C SER A 304 -3.03 1.96 -24.31
N VAL A 305 -1.74 2.02 -23.99
CA VAL A 305 -0.71 1.23 -24.67
C VAL A 305 -0.80 -0.21 -24.15
N SER A 306 -1.09 -1.17 -25.05
CA SER A 306 -1.23 -2.63 -24.82
C SER A 306 -1.12 -3.08 -23.37
N SER A 307 -2.26 -3.30 -22.69
CA SER A 307 -2.29 -3.78 -21.30
C SER A 307 -1.51 -5.09 -21.15
N ASN A 308 -0.31 -5.02 -20.58
CA ASN A 308 0.47 -6.22 -20.25
C ASN A 308 -0.10 -6.86 -18.97
N PHE A 309 0.13 -8.15 -18.77
CA PHE A 309 -0.34 -8.86 -17.57
C PHE A 309 0.04 -8.16 -16.25
N ARG A 310 1.24 -7.57 -16.21
CA ARG A 310 1.75 -6.79 -15.07
C ARG A 310 0.89 -5.56 -14.81
N ASP A 311 0.54 -4.81 -15.85
CA ASP A 311 -0.25 -3.58 -15.75
C ASP A 311 -1.67 -3.91 -15.24
N ALA A 312 -2.30 -4.95 -15.80
CA ALA A 312 -3.61 -5.42 -15.37
C ALA A 312 -3.61 -5.83 -13.88
N LYS A 313 -2.61 -6.60 -13.46
CA LYS A 313 -2.44 -7.03 -12.06
C LYS A 313 -2.23 -5.84 -11.13
N LEU A 314 -1.41 -4.87 -11.52
CA LEU A 314 -1.17 -3.65 -10.76
C LEU A 314 -2.44 -2.81 -10.60
N VAL A 315 -3.17 -2.55 -11.69
CA VAL A 315 -4.40 -1.75 -11.67
C VAL A 315 -5.47 -2.42 -10.80
N LEU A 316 -5.67 -3.73 -10.94
CA LEU A 316 -6.62 -4.49 -10.13
C LEU A 316 -6.24 -4.44 -8.65
N ALA A 317 -4.97 -4.71 -8.31
CA ALA A 317 -4.50 -4.68 -6.94
C ALA A 317 -4.61 -3.27 -6.32
N ALA A 318 -4.25 -2.22 -7.08
CA ALA A 318 -4.40 -0.83 -6.66
C ALA A 318 -5.86 -0.48 -6.41
N PHE A 319 -6.76 -0.80 -7.36
CA PHE A 319 -8.19 -0.53 -7.24
C PHE A 319 -8.81 -1.20 -6.01
N LEU A 320 -8.54 -2.50 -5.81
CA LEU A 320 -9.06 -3.24 -4.67
C LEU A 320 -8.49 -2.72 -3.35
N THR A 321 -7.21 -2.33 -3.31
CA THR A 321 -6.60 -1.70 -2.14
C THR A 321 -7.36 -0.43 -1.74
N VAL A 322 -7.64 0.45 -2.71
CA VAL A 322 -8.36 1.70 -2.45
C VAL A 322 -9.80 1.43 -1.98
N LEU A 323 -10.54 0.59 -2.71
CA LEU A 323 -11.92 0.28 -2.38
C LEU A 323 -12.07 -0.33 -0.98
N LEU A 324 -11.24 -1.32 -0.66
CA LEU A 324 -11.28 -2.01 0.63
C LEU A 324 -10.80 -1.12 1.78
N SER A 325 -9.84 -0.23 1.54
CA SER A 325 -9.36 0.72 2.55
C SER A 325 -10.41 1.79 2.87
N ILE A 326 -11.16 2.26 1.87
CA ILE A 326 -12.32 3.13 2.08
C ILE A 326 -13.39 2.39 2.88
N GLY A 327 -13.73 1.15 2.49
CA GLY A 327 -14.68 0.31 3.22
C GLY A 327 -14.27 0.12 4.69
N ALA A 328 -13.02 -0.27 4.93
CA ALA A 328 -12.46 -0.41 6.27
C ALA A 328 -12.58 0.91 7.06
N SER A 329 -12.28 2.05 6.45
CA SER A 329 -12.38 3.37 7.10
C SER A 329 -13.79 3.72 7.57
N VAL A 330 -14.81 3.41 6.74
CA VAL A 330 -16.22 3.61 7.10
C VAL A 330 -16.61 2.75 8.29
N PHE A 331 -16.28 1.46 8.27
CA PHE A 331 -16.58 0.57 9.40
C PHE A 331 -15.78 0.91 10.66
N THR A 332 -14.53 1.34 10.52
CA THR A 332 -13.72 1.86 11.63
C THR A 332 -14.35 3.11 12.24
N ALA A 333 -14.83 4.05 11.43
CA ALA A 333 -15.52 5.24 11.93
C ALA A 333 -16.81 4.90 12.69
N ILE A 334 -17.61 3.95 12.16
CA ILE A 334 -18.83 3.47 12.81
C ILE A 334 -18.50 2.79 14.15
N ALA A 335 -17.53 1.88 14.16
CA ALA A 335 -17.10 1.19 15.38
C ALA A 335 -16.54 2.18 16.42
N ALA A 336 -15.76 3.17 15.97
CA ALA A 336 -15.22 4.24 16.79
C ALA A 336 -16.30 5.16 17.40
N HIS A 337 -17.41 5.39 16.68
CA HIS A 337 -18.54 6.18 17.17
C HIS A 337 -19.43 5.39 18.13
N LEU A 338 -19.66 4.10 17.87
CA LEU A 338 -20.49 3.23 18.71
C LEU A 338 -19.77 2.75 19.98
N GLY A 339 -18.45 2.68 19.95
CA GLY A 339 -17.63 2.18 21.04
C GLY A 339 -17.53 3.17 22.19
N SER A 340 -17.82 2.70 23.41
CA SER A 340 -17.50 3.41 24.65
C SER A 340 -16.89 2.46 25.68
N ILE A 341 -15.65 2.75 26.09
CA ILE A 341 -14.89 1.91 27.04
C ILE A 341 -14.92 2.52 28.43
N HIS A 342 -15.73 1.91 29.29
CA HIS A 342 -15.92 2.38 30.66
C HIS A 342 -15.07 1.63 31.71
N THR A 343 -14.34 0.59 31.32
CA THR A 343 -13.64 -0.27 32.29
C THR A 343 -12.30 -0.74 31.72
N PHE A 344 -11.27 -0.77 32.58
CA PHE A 344 -9.94 -1.25 32.23
C PHE A 344 -9.95 -2.68 31.65
N ARG A 345 -10.75 -3.58 32.25
CA ARG A 345 -10.94 -4.95 31.73
C ARG A 345 -11.46 -4.98 30.29
N ARG A 346 -12.37 -4.07 29.92
CA ARG A 346 -12.90 -3.98 28.55
C ARG A 346 -11.86 -3.45 27.57
N MET A 347 -11.00 -2.52 28.00
CA MET A 347 -9.89 -2.03 27.20
C MET A 347 -8.92 -3.16 26.87
N ILE A 348 -8.47 -3.93 27.87
CA ILE A 348 -7.55 -5.07 27.66
C ILE A 348 -8.19 -6.13 26.77
N LEU A 349 -9.44 -6.51 27.03
CA LEU A 349 -10.14 -7.50 26.20
C LEU A 349 -10.35 -7.00 24.76
N GLY A 350 -10.59 -5.71 24.56
CA GLY A 350 -10.72 -5.10 23.24
C GLY A 350 -9.39 -5.13 22.46
N CYS A 351 -8.29 -4.70 23.09
CA CYS A 351 -6.97 -4.75 22.48
C CYS A 351 -6.54 -6.20 22.19
N GLY A 352 -6.66 -7.10 23.17
CA GLY A 352 -6.30 -8.51 23.02
C GLY A 352 -7.17 -9.23 21.99
N GLY A 353 -8.48 -8.94 21.96
CA GLY A 353 -9.41 -9.48 20.97
C GLY A 353 -9.10 -8.99 19.56
N TYR A 354 -8.77 -7.70 19.40
CA TYR A 354 -8.35 -7.13 18.12
C TYR A 354 -7.06 -7.78 17.61
N THR A 355 -6.02 -7.86 18.45
CA THR A 355 -4.75 -8.48 18.05
C THR A 355 -4.90 -9.95 17.74
N LEU A 356 -5.70 -10.69 18.53
CA LEU A 356 -5.98 -12.10 18.28
C LEU A 356 -6.71 -12.30 16.95
N LEU A 357 -7.72 -11.48 16.67
CA LEU A 357 -8.46 -11.54 15.41
C LEU A 357 -7.54 -11.27 14.21
N LEU A 358 -6.67 -10.27 14.32
CA LEU A 358 -5.71 -9.96 13.27
C LEU A 358 -4.72 -11.10 13.05
N CYS A 359 -4.24 -11.76 14.11
CA CYS A 359 -3.40 -12.96 14.01
C CYS A 359 -4.14 -14.17 13.40
N LEU A 360 -5.42 -14.38 13.74
CA LEU A 360 -6.21 -15.46 13.16
C LEU A 360 -6.46 -15.23 11.66
N LEU A 361 -6.77 -13.98 11.27
CA LEU A 361 -6.92 -13.60 9.88
C LEU A 361 -5.61 -13.68 9.11
N SER A 362 -4.47 -13.37 9.74
CA SER A 362 -3.17 -13.55 9.10
C SER A 362 -2.86 -15.01 8.81
N LEU A 363 -3.15 -15.92 9.75
CA LEU A 363 -2.95 -17.35 9.54
C LEU A 363 -3.84 -17.92 8.42
N LEU A 364 -5.08 -17.43 8.32
CA LEU A 364 -6.01 -17.83 7.27
C LEU A 364 -5.54 -17.39 5.87
N MET A 365 -4.88 -16.23 5.78
CA MET A 365 -4.48 -15.61 4.52
C MET A 365 -3.02 -15.90 4.12
N ALA A 366 -2.18 -16.34 5.07
CA ALA A 366 -0.77 -16.64 4.87
C ALA A 366 -0.45 -17.63 3.72
N PRO A 367 -1.26 -18.69 3.47
CA PRO A 367 -0.92 -19.66 2.41
C PRO A 367 -0.94 -19.06 1.00
N ASN A 368 -1.72 -18.00 0.76
CA ASN A 368 -1.99 -17.52 -0.60
C ASN A 368 -1.39 -16.12 -0.88
N ARG A 369 -0.93 -15.40 0.16
CA ARG A 369 -0.63 -13.96 0.08
C ARG A 369 0.56 -13.59 0.98
N ASN A 370 1.60 -12.99 0.39
CA ASN A 370 2.68 -12.35 1.14
C ASN A 370 2.12 -11.14 1.91
N MET A 371 1.80 -11.33 3.19
CA MET A 371 1.23 -10.30 4.04
C MET A 371 2.28 -9.76 5.02
N THR A 372 2.70 -8.51 4.80
CA THR A 372 3.40 -7.74 5.82
C THR A 372 2.44 -6.72 6.42
N PHE A 373 2.19 -6.81 7.73
CA PHE A 373 1.32 -5.87 8.42
C PHE A 373 2.12 -4.65 8.86
N CYS A 374 1.58 -3.46 8.62
CA CYS A 374 2.22 -2.22 9.05
C CYS A 374 1.95 -1.94 10.54
N LYS A 375 2.83 -1.17 11.19
CA LYS A 375 2.67 -0.80 12.61
C LYS A 375 1.33 -0.11 12.89
N ALA A 376 0.84 0.69 11.95
CA ALA A 376 -0.44 1.38 12.07
C ALA A 376 -1.63 0.42 12.27
N MET A 377 -1.61 -0.76 11.64
CA MET A 377 -2.66 -1.77 11.82
C MET A 377 -2.70 -2.29 13.26
N TYR A 378 -1.55 -2.63 13.84
CA TYR A 378 -1.50 -3.15 15.21
C TYR A 378 -1.80 -2.07 16.25
N LEU A 379 -1.19 -0.89 16.09
CA LEU A 379 -1.10 0.06 17.18
C LEU A 379 -2.25 1.08 17.19
N MET A 380 -2.77 1.52 16.05
CA MET A 380 -3.78 2.59 16.03
C MET A 380 -5.12 2.20 16.66
N PRO A 381 -5.67 1.00 16.40
CA PRO A 381 -6.89 0.56 17.09
C PRO A 381 -6.67 0.42 18.59
N CYS A 382 -5.53 -0.11 19.03
CA CYS A 382 -5.20 -0.19 20.45
C CYS A 382 -5.06 1.21 21.08
N LEU A 383 -4.39 2.14 20.41
CA LEU A 383 -4.25 3.52 20.85
C LEU A 383 -5.61 4.22 20.96
N TRP A 384 -6.53 3.97 20.03
CA TRP A 384 -7.91 4.47 20.10
C TRP A 384 -8.63 3.99 21.36
N LEU A 385 -8.59 2.69 21.66
CA LEU A 385 -9.24 2.11 22.84
C LEU A 385 -8.63 2.66 24.14
N CYS A 386 -7.30 2.84 24.17
CA CYS A 386 -6.59 3.49 25.27
C CYS A 386 -7.00 4.96 25.45
N ALA A 387 -7.09 5.72 24.36
CA ALA A 387 -7.53 7.11 24.38
C ALA A 387 -8.96 7.24 24.92
N ASP A 388 -9.87 6.39 24.45
CA ASP A 388 -11.26 6.35 24.89
C ASP A 388 -11.39 6.09 26.40
N PHE A 389 -10.66 5.08 26.90
CA PHE A 389 -10.61 4.77 28.33
C PHE A 389 -10.00 5.92 29.16
N MET A 390 -8.92 6.54 28.69
CA MET A 390 -8.29 7.68 29.37
C MET A 390 -9.25 8.86 29.47
N PHE A 391 -9.94 9.22 28.39
CA PHE A 391 -10.92 10.29 28.41
C PHE A 391 -12.09 10.00 29.34
N TYR A 392 -12.59 8.76 29.37
CA TYR A 392 -13.62 8.35 30.31
C TYR A 392 -13.17 8.48 31.77
N ARG A 393 -11.97 7.99 32.11
CA ARG A 393 -11.42 8.07 33.47
C ARG A 393 -11.21 9.52 33.92
N GLN A 394 -10.71 10.36 33.02
CA GLN A 394 -10.54 11.78 33.28
C GLN A 394 -11.89 12.48 33.47
N GLU A 395 -12.92 12.16 32.68
CA GLU A 395 -14.25 12.76 32.85
C GLU A 395 -14.88 12.40 34.19
N LYS A 396 -14.69 11.16 34.65
CA LYS A 396 -15.15 10.71 35.97
C LYS A 396 -14.40 11.36 37.14
N ARG A 397 -13.11 11.67 36.99
CA ARG A 397 -12.28 12.25 38.07
C ARG A 397 -12.28 13.79 38.08
N LEU A 398 -12.50 14.40 36.92
CA LEU A 398 -12.53 15.85 36.73
C LEU A 398 -13.96 16.32 36.56
N THR A 399 -14.85 15.85 37.43
CA THR A 399 -16.25 16.26 37.47
C THR A 399 -16.30 17.75 37.76
N PHE A 400 -16.92 18.45 36.82
CA PHE A 400 -17.35 19.83 36.98
C PHE A 400 -18.29 19.90 38.18
N VAL A 401 -17.89 20.60 39.24
CA VAL A 401 -18.86 21.14 40.20
C VAL A 401 -19.32 22.44 39.55
N PRO A 402 -20.56 22.57 39.06
CA PRO A 402 -21.09 23.87 38.69
C PRO A 402 -20.97 24.74 39.94
N ASP A 403 -20.24 25.84 39.79
CA ASP A 403 -19.88 26.75 40.87
C ASP A 403 -21.15 27.11 41.67
N GLU A 404 -21.23 26.68 42.94
CA GLU A 404 -22.20 27.14 43.95
C GLU A 404 -22.21 28.68 44.07
N ARG A 405 -21.22 29.35 43.48
CA ARG A 405 -21.12 30.80 43.36
C ARG A 405 -22.32 31.42 42.65
N LYS A 406 -22.93 30.73 41.66
CA LYS A 406 -24.13 31.26 40.96
C LYS A 406 -25.38 31.25 41.85
N ASP A 407 -25.60 30.18 42.61
CA ASP A 407 -26.69 30.10 43.59
C ASP A 407 -26.47 31.06 44.78
N SER A 408 -25.21 31.35 45.13
CA SER A 408 -24.89 32.30 46.20
C SER A 408 -25.10 33.76 45.80
N ASP A 409 -24.82 34.10 44.54
CA ASP A 409 -25.03 35.45 44.01
C ASP A 409 -26.51 35.69 43.72
N ASP A 410 -27.23 34.70 43.18
CA ASP A 410 -28.68 34.78 42.97
C ASP A 410 -29.45 34.87 44.31
N LYS A 411 -29.00 34.16 45.37
CA LYS A 411 -29.56 34.33 46.73
C LYS A 411 -29.24 35.68 47.36
N LYS A 412 -28.04 36.24 47.12
CA LYS A 412 -27.69 37.58 47.62
C LYS A 412 -28.49 38.68 46.92
N ILE A 413 -28.71 38.55 45.62
CA ILE A 413 -29.53 39.46 44.82
C ILE A 413 -30.99 39.38 45.27
N ALA A 414 -31.54 38.17 45.47
CA ALA A 414 -32.90 38.00 46.00
C ALA A 414 -33.07 38.60 47.40
N ALA A 415 -32.09 38.41 48.30
CA ALA A 415 -32.12 38.99 49.65
C ALA A 415 -32.01 40.53 49.65
N GLN A 416 -31.26 41.12 48.71
CA GLN A 416 -31.20 42.57 48.54
C GLN A 416 -32.52 43.15 48.02
N MET A 417 -33.20 42.47 47.09
CA MET A 417 -34.50 42.90 46.56
C MET A 417 -35.61 42.85 47.63
N GLU A 418 -35.66 41.80 48.45
CA GLU A 418 -36.62 41.73 49.58
C GLU A 418 -36.36 42.79 50.67
N SER A 419 -35.11 43.21 50.85
CA SER A 419 -34.78 44.26 51.83
C SER A 419 -35.22 45.65 51.39
N GLN A 420 -35.21 45.94 50.08
CA GLN A 420 -35.65 47.23 49.54
C GLN A 420 -37.18 47.37 49.56
N GLU A 421 -37.91 46.28 49.35
CA GLU A 421 -39.38 46.28 49.32
C GLU A 421 -40.02 46.46 50.71
N LYS A 422 -39.27 46.23 51.80
CA LYS A 422 -39.75 46.44 53.18
C LYS A 422 -39.46 47.84 53.75
N THR A 423 -38.73 48.68 53.02
CA THR A 423 -38.32 50.02 53.48
C THR A 423 -38.81 51.18 52.59
N GLY A 424 -39.60 50.89 51.56
CA GLY A 424 -40.41 51.89 50.83
C GLY A 424 -41.88 51.73 51.18
#